data_AF-A0A2N9NHE8-F1
#
_entry.id   AF-A0A2N9NHE8-F1
#
_cell.length_a   1.000
_cell.length_b   1.000
_cell.length_c   1.000
_cell.angle_alpha   90.00
_cell.angle_beta   90.00
_cell.angle_gamma   90.00
#
_symmetry.space_group_name_H-M   'P 1'
#
loop_
_entity.id
_entity.type
_entity.pdbx_description
1 polymer ?
#
loop_
_entity_poly.entity_id
_entity_poly.type
_entity_poly.pdbx_seq_one_letter_code
_entity_poly.pdbx_strand_id
1 'polypeptide(L)'
;MSDSVEKAATFIEAVKESLAGATRYNSGDSVPPAAVLWTDADGEWRPIAKRLRGLVPELLTLGDYDPEQRTGPTIWMRCIVDGAIPVEPSPLAPLPHGEGNRKAAVPILYLPGVSRQLLRSPEECPDELKPVVELQYRGVVWTQLNGKDWTLEAFLMSENGGLGLELGRDQKTRSALLGALDALATTPISTLRGHKLEAEDFDRLMVGDTVRDLLAWISDAAGTRGGWDAAHWSAFCSRCRDDFGLDPVAEGDLVAAERLGLRHGAWADVWRRFTESPALYPGIPAALRRARPGDLFVQRDSWPDENEKDEARLRRALKALEGCGAAEGRAAVIELDKQHGPRRGWVWARMGLSPLAMALGHLRTLAEQTAAPLTGDSPDAIASGYVKSGYRADDAVLRALASVKTEDDLAAVQAGVRTLYLGWLDDTARNFQAAAKKWPLPSSDVLKDQMVAAEPGECLLFVDGLRFDVAQRLLARGHERQLDATEGYRWAALPSVTATAKPAVTPAAMMVLGEEAGEYFCPVINEPRRPVTAERLREAIAGRGTRFYTGWMRACRSARKRGHGRSMASLIRWDTSCKGSWRAGLTSSSTWCWTAFCTCWRRDGARCGWSRTTGGC
;
A
#
# COMPACT_ATOMS: atom_id res chain seq x y z
N MET A 1 1.48 0.15 -10.60
CA MET A 1 0.90 -1.20 -10.39
C MET A 1 1.96 -2.27 -10.57
N SER A 2 3.03 -2.07 -11.35
CA SER A 2 4.00 -3.15 -11.64
C SER A 2 4.82 -3.59 -10.42
N ASP A 3 5.37 -2.70 -9.57
CA ASP A 3 6.20 -3.12 -8.41
C ASP A 3 5.54 -4.08 -7.40
N SER A 4 4.24 -3.94 -7.12
CA SER A 4 3.54 -4.81 -6.14
C SER A 4 3.26 -6.19 -6.74
N VAL A 5 3.01 -6.23 -8.06
CA VAL A 5 2.80 -7.46 -8.82
C VAL A 5 4.13 -8.17 -9.08
N GLU A 6 5.22 -7.42 -9.29
CA GLU A 6 6.58 -7.94 -9.45
C GLU A 6 7.17 -8.52 -8.15
N LYS A 7 6.76 -7.99 -6.98
CA LYS A 7 7.17 -8.50 -5.66
C LYS A 7 6.32 -9.68 -5.17
N ALA A 8 5.24 -10.03 -5.86
CA ALA A 8 4.43 -11.19 -5.51
C ALA A 8 5.25 -12.48 -5.67
N ALA A 9 5.14 -13.42 -4.73
CA ALA A 9 5.92 -14.64 -4.80
C ALA A 9 5.29 -15.64 -5.79
N THR A 10 3.95 -15.67 -5.90
CA THR A 10 3.20 -16.61 -6.76
C THR A 10 2.17 -15.92 -7.64
N PHE A 11 1.69 -16.64 -8.67
CA PHE A 11 0.69 -16.13 -9.61
C PHE A 11 -0.58 -15.60 -8.92
N ILE A 12 -1.14 -16.33 -7.95
CA ILE A 12 -2.37 -15.90 -7.28
C ILE A 12 -2.17 -14.67 -6.40
N GLU A 13 -0.99 -14.51 -5.77
CA GLU A 13 -0.64 -13.28 -5.06
C GLU A 13 -0.54 -12.08 -6.02
N ALA A 14 0.03 -12.28 -7.21
CA ALA A 14 0.10 -11.25 -8.25
C ALA A 14 -1.30 -10.79 -8.71
N VAL A 15 -2.23 -11.72 -8.92
CA VAL A 15 -3.62 -11.39 -9.28
C VAL A 15 -4.31 -10.64 -8.13
N LYS A 16 -4.14 -11.11 -6.88
CA LYS A 16 -4.67 -10.44 -5.69
C LYS A 16 -4.13 -9.01 -5.56
N GLU A 17 -2.84 -8.79 -5.72
CA GLU A 17 -2.22 -7.45 -5.67
C GLU A 17 -2.70 -6.55 -6.81
N SER A 18 -2.93 -7.11 -8.00
CA SER A 18 -3.50 -6.36 -9.12
C SER A 18 -4.93 -5.91 -8.85
N LEU A 19 -5.79 -6.78 -8.31
CA LEU A 19 -7.16 -6.46 -7.91
C LEU A 19 -7.18 -5.46 -6.75
N ALA A 20 -6.37 -5.65 -5.72
CA ALA A 20 -6.21 -4.70 -4.62
C ALA A 20 -5.73 -3.35 -5.15
N GLY A 21 -4.85 -3.34 -6.16
CA GLY A 21 -4.41 -2.18 -6.91
C GLY A 21 -5.57 -1.40 -7.56
N ALA A 22 -6.56 -2.11 -8.10
CA ALA A 22 -7.74 -1.53 -8.72
C ALA A 22 -8.67 -0.82 -7.73
N THR A 23 -8.79 -1.34 -6.50
CA THR A 23 -9.59 -0.67 -5.44
C THR A 23 -9.01 0.68 -5.03
N ARG A 24 -7.72 0.94 -5.32
CA ARG A 24 -7.05 2.13 -4.84
C ARG A 24 -7.56 3.34 -5.63
N TYR A 25 -8.10 4.33 -4.92
CA TYR A 25 -8.57 5.60 -5.48
C TYR A 25 -7.81 6.79 -4.90
N ASN A 26 -8.13 7.99 -5.37
CA ASN A 26 -7.59 9.22 -4.80
C ASN A 26 -8.72 9.94 -4.06
N SER A 27 -8.73 9.89 -2.72
CA SER A 27 -9.79 10.53 -1.91
C SER A 27 -9.87 12.05 -2.07
N GLY A 28 -8.86 12.69 -2.68
CA GLY A 28 -8.86 14.10 -3.04
C GLY A 28 -9.47 14.42 -4.42
N ASP A 29 -9.73 13.42 -5.26
CA ASP A 29 -10.28 13.57 -6.62
C ASP A 29 -11.59 12.80 -6.82
N SER A 30 -11.66 11.59 -6.27
CA SER A 30 -12.80 10.71 -6.38
C SER A 30 -13.18 10.14 -5.01
N VAL A 31 -14.47 9.87 -4.86
CA VAL A 31 -14.94 8.99 -3.79
C VAL A 31 -14.38 7.57 -4.00
N PRO A 32 -14.31 6.74 -2.93
CA PRO A 32 -14.02 5.32 -3.10
C PRO A 32 -14.84 4.72 -4.24
N PRO A 33 -14.24 3.87 -5.10
CA PRO A 33 -15.01 3.14 -6.09
C PRO A 33 -16.03 2.32 -5.30
N ALA A 34 -17.28 2.36 -5.75
CA ALA A 34 -18.33 1.58 -5.12
C ALA A 34 -18.06 0.08 -5.25
N ALA A 35 -17.42 -0.34 -6.35
CA ALA A 35 -16.98 -1.72 -6.57
C ALA A 35 -15.84 -1.77 -7.59
N VAL A 36 -15.11 -2.89 -7.63
CA VAL A 36 -14.28 -3.31 -8.76
C VAL A 36 -15.07 -4.31 -9.59
N LEU A 37 -15.27 -4.04 -10.88
CA LEU A 37 -15.88 -4.96 -11.83
C LEU A 37 -14.77 -5.77 -12.53
N TRP A 38 -14.79 -7.08 -12.37
CA TRP A 38 -13.91 -8.01 -13.06
C TRP A 38 -14.73 -8.74 -14.13
N THR A 39 -14.67 -8.22 -15.34
CA THR A 39 -15.29 -8.78 -16.55
C THR A 39 -14.42 -9.89 -17.14
N ASP A 40 -15.06 -10.97 -17.56
CA ASP A 40 -14.40 -12.17 -18.08
C ASP A 40 -15.31 -12.83 -19.12
N ALA A 41 -15.19 -12.41 -20.38
CA ALA A 41 -16.08 -12.82 -21.47
C ALA A 41 -16.09 -14.34 -21.69
N ASP A 42 -14.92 -14.97 -21.63
CA ASP A 42 -14.73 -16.40 -21.91
C ASP A 42 -14.83 -17.26 -20.63
N GLY A 43 -14.87 -16.63 -19.44
CA GLY A 43 -14.96 -17.34 -18.17
C GLY A 43 -13.67 -18.05 -17.76
N GLU A 44 -12.52 -17.64 -18.31
CA GLU A 44 -11.24 -18.34 -18.11
C GLU A 44 -10.75 -18.26 -16.66
N TRP A 45 -11.14 -17.20 -15.94
CA TRP A 45 -10.64 -16.94 -14.59
C TRP A 45 -11.37 -17.75 -13.51
N ARG A 46 -12.41 -18.52 -13.84
CA ARG A 46 -13.26 -19.21 -12.85
C ARG A 46 -12.47 -20.02 -11.82
N PRO A 47 -11.46 -20.83 -12.19
CA PRO A 47 -10.67 -21.60 -11.21
C PRO A 47 -9.87 -20.69 -10.26
N ILE A 48 -9.26 -19.63 -10.79
CA ILE A 48 -8.47 -18.66 -10.01
C ILE A 48 -9.38 -17.83 -9.09
N ALA A 49 -10.53 -17.39 -9.59
CA ALA A 49 -11.52 -16.63 -8.81
C ALA A 49 -12.06 -17.45 -7.63
N LYS A 50 -12.31 -18.76 -7.82
CA LYS A 50 -12.71 -19.67 -6.74
C LYS A 50 -11.67 -19.71 -5.62
N ARG A 51 -10.38 -19.83 -5.96
CA ARG A 51 -9.28 -19.82 -4.96
C ARG A 51 -9.10 -18.46 -4.30
N LEU A 52 -9.13 -17.38 -5.09
CA LEU A 52 -9.00 -16.01 -4.59
C LEU A 52 -10.10 -15.64 -3.60
N ARG A 53 -11.28 -16.24 -3.72
CA ARG A 53 -12.40 -15.99 -2.80
C ARG A 53 -12.02 -16.28 -1.34
N GLY A 54 -11.21 -17.31 -1.09
CA GLY A 54 -10.67 -17.59 0.25
C GLY A 54 -9.72 -16.50 0.78
N LEU A 55 -8.97 -15.88 -0.13
CA LEU A 55 -7.93 -14.87 0.18
C LEU A 55 -8.44 -13.43 0.20
N VAL A 56 -9.55 -13.18 -0.49
CA VAL A 56 -10.14 -11.88 -0.76
C VAL A 56 -11.60 -11.92 -0.29
N PRO A 57 -11.87 -11.59 0.99
CA PRO A 57 -13.21 -11.62 1.57
C PRO A 57 -14.24 -10.85 0.75
N GLU A 58 -13.84 -9.71 0.19
CA GLU A 58 -14.66 -8.80 -0.62
C GLU A 58 -14.94 -9.28 -2.07
N LEU A 59 -14.43 -10.45 -2.49
CA LEU A 59 -14.70 -11.02 -3.81
C LEU A 59 -16.05 -11.76 -3.86
N LEU A 60 -16.94 -11.30 -4.73
CA LEU A 60 -18.26 -11.89 -5.02
C LEU A 60 -18.27 -12.46 -6.45
N THR A 61 -18.99 -13.57 -6.67
CA THR A 61 -19.08 -14.21 -8.00
C THR A 61 -20.51 -14.19 -8.53
N LEU A 62 -20.69 -13.84 -9.82
CA LEU A 62 -22.01 -13.85 -10.45
C LEU A 62 -22.46 -15.31 -10.66
N GLY A 63 -23.69 -15.59 -10.25
CA GLY A 63 -24.33 -16.89 -10.41
C GLY A 63 -25.62 -16.99 -9.63
N ASP A 64 -26.05 -18.22 -9.35
CA ASP A 64 -27.22 -18.47 -8.51
C ASP A 64 -27.00 -17.97 -7.08
N TYR A 65 -28.09 -17.62 -6.40
CA TYR A 65 -28.06 -17.08 -5.04
C TYR A 65 -27.57 -18.13 -4.04
N ASP A 66 -26.31 -17.95 -3.60
CA ASP A 66 -25.63 -18.76 -2.59
C ASP A 66 -24.70 -17.84 -1.78
N PRO A 67 -25.25 -17.13 -0.78
CA PRO A 67 -24.50 -16.15 0.01
C PRO A 67 -23.37 -16.79 0.83
N GLU A 68 -23.50 -18.07 1.24
CA GLU A 68 -22.45 -18.80 1.97
C GLU A 68 -21.19 -18.95 1.10
N GLN A 69 -21.38 -19.25 -0.18
CA GLN A 69 -20.29 -19.29 -1.15
C GLN A 69 -19.92 -17.91 -1.70
N ARG A 70 -20.59 -16.83 -1.27
CA ARG A 70 -20.47 -15.48 -1.85
C ARG A 70 -20.72 -15.44 -3.37
N THR A 71 -21.68 -16.25 -3.80
CA THR A 71 -22.18 -16.29 -5.18
C THR A 71 -23.60 -15.74 -5.20
N GLY A 72 -23.96 -14.97 -6.22
CA GLY A 72 -25.34 -14.55 -6.37
C GLY A 72 -25.63 -13.66 -7.56
N PRO A 73 -26.91 -13.34 -7.77
CA PRO A 73 -27.33 -12.50 -8.89
C PRO A 73 -26.89 -11.05 -8.68
N THR A 74 -26.89 -10.27 -9.75
CA THR A 74 -26.48 -8.85 -9.74
C THR A 74 -27.28 -8.00 -8.77
N ILE A 75 -28.56 -8.30 -8.54
CA ILE A 75 -29.39 -7.58 -7.56
C ILE A 75 -28.87 -7.79 -6.12
N TRP A 76 -28.42 -9.00 -5.80
CA TRP A 76 -27.83 -9.30 -4.50
C TRP A 76 -26.47 -8.60 -4.34
N MET A 77 -25.62 -8.67 -5.37
CA MET A 77 -24.36 -7.91 -5.39
C MET A 77 -24.59 -6.42 -5.24
N ARG A 78 -25.65 -5.89 -5.86
CA ARG A 78 -26.03 -4.49 -5.76
C ARG A 78 -26.37 -4.10 -4.33
N CYS A 79 -27.18 -4.89 -3.64
CA CYS A 79 -27.52 -4.68 -2.24
C CYS A 79 -26.27 -4.64 -1.34
N ILE A 80 -25.26 -5.47 -1.62
CA ILE A 80 -23.98 -5.44 -0.90
C ILE A 80 -23.21 -4.14 -1.18
N VAL A 81 -23.09 -3.76 -2.45
CA VAL A 81 -22.36 -2.54 -2.86
C VAL A 81 -22.98 -1.28 -2.26
N ASP A 82 -24.31 -1.21 -2.18
CA ASP A 82 -25.02 -0.09 -1.57
C ASP A 82 -25.08 -0.15 -0.04
N GLY A 83 -24.51 -1.19 0.58
CA GLY A 83 -24.44 -1.34 2.04
C GLY A 83 -25.76 -1.76 2.68
N ALA A 84 -26.73 -2.23 1.90
CA ALA A 84 -28.00 -2.76 2.39
C ALA A 84 -27.82 -4.16 3.03
N ILE A 85 -26.79 -4.89 2.60
CA ILE A 85 -26.39 -6.19 3.16
C ILE A 85 -24.91 -6.10 3.56
N PRO A 86 -24.54 -6.36 4.82
CA PRO A 86 -23.14 -6.40 5.22
C PRO A 86 -22.45 -7.59 4.55
N VAL A 87 -21.20 -7.40 4.09
CA VAL A 87 -20.35 -8.54 3.73
C VAL A 87 -19.87 -9.18 5.02
N GLU A 88 -20.31 -10.40 5.31
CA GLU A 88 -19.78 -11.15 6.44
C GLU A 88 -18.28 -11.40 6.24
N PRO A 89 -17.44 -11.18 7.27
CA PRO A 89 -16.03 -11.50 7.17
C PRO A 89 -15.84 -13.00 6.90
N SER A 90 -14.94 -13.34 5.98
CA SER A 90 -14.56 -14.74 5.70
C SER A 90 -14.19 -15.45 7.01
N PRO A 91 -14.78 -16.62 7.33
CA PRO A 91 -14.39 -17.42 8.50
C PRO A 91 -12.95 -17.94 8.44
N LEU A 92 -12.33 -17.91 7.24
CA LEU A 92 -10.95 -18.34 6.98
C LEU A 92 -9.93 -17.20 7.07
N ALA A 93 -10.37 -15.95 7.18
CA ALA A 93 -9.46 -14.83 7.45
C ALA A 93 -9.28 -14.76 8.98
N PRO A 94 -8.04 -14.76 9.51
CA PRO A 94 -7.84 -14.54 10.94
C PRO A 94 -8.58 -13.28 11.35
N LEU A 95 -9.54 -13.42 12.27
CA LEU A 95 -10.24 -12.28 12.85
C LEU A 95 -9.18 -11.39 13.51
N PRO A 96 -8.99 -10.13 13.07
CA PRO A 96 -8.18 -9.20 13.83
C PRO A 96 -8.87 -8.99 15.17
N HIS A 97 -8.22 -9.36 16.27
CA HIS A 97 -8.69 -9.00 17.60
C HIS A 97 -8.75 -7.46 17.69
N GLY A 98 -9.96 -6.93 17.86
CA GLY A 98 -10.22 -5.49 17.96
C GLY A 98 -11.37 -5.04 17.07
N GLU A 99 -12.59 -5.10 17.61
CA GLU A 99 -13.74 -4.41 17.05
C GLU A 99 -13.55 -2.90 17.24
N GLY A 100 -13.39 -2.18 16.13
CA GLY A 100 -13.24 -0.73 16.18
C GLY A 100 -12.73 -0.18 14.86
N ASN A 101 -13.65 0.06 13.93
CA ASN A 101 -13.44 0.79 12.68
C ASN A 101 -12.71 0.05 11.55
N ARG A 102 -13.32 -1.04 11.05
CA ARG A 102 -12.97 -1.61 9.73
C ARG A 102 -13.57 -0.70 8.65
N LYS A 103 -12.75 0.10 7.98
CA LYS A 103 -13.16 0.81 6.75
C LYS A 103 -13.77 -0.22 5.80
N ALA A 104 -15.03 -0.05 5.39
CA ALA A 104 -15.72 -1.01 4.53
C ALA A 104 -14.87 -1.30 3.28
N ALA A 105 -14.48 -2.56 3.09
CA ALA A 105 -13.67 -2.98 1.95
C ALA A 105 -14.48 -2.78 0.66
N VAL A 106 -13.82 -2.34 -0.42
CA VAL A 106 -14.47 -2.16 -1.72
C VAL A 106 -14.81 -3.54 -2.29
N PRO A 107 -16.10 -3.87 -2.55
CA PRO A 107 -16.47 -5.14 -3.16
C PRO A 107 -15.83 -5.36 -4.53
N ILE A 108 -15.41 -6.58 -4.82
CA ILE A 108 -14.90 -7.01 -6.12
C ILE A 108 -15.93 -7.96 -6.73
N LEU A 109 -16.54 -7.58 -7.85
CA LEU A 109 -17.57 -8.36 -8.54
C LEU A 109 -16.94 -9.10 -9.72
N TYR A 110 -16.76 -10.41 -9.58
CA TYR A 110 -16.34 -11.27 -10.68
C TYR A 110 -17.55 -11.69 -11.51
N LEU A 111 -17.52 -11.34 -12.81
CA LEU A 111 -18.62 -11.48 -13.76
C LEU A 111 -18.20 -12.44 -14.90
N PRO A 112 -18.15 -13.76 -14.65
CA PRO A 112 -17.83 -14.72 -15.70
C PRO A 112 -18.90 -14.76 -16.79
N GLY A 113 -18.48 -14.86 -18.04
CA GLY A 113 -19.36 -14.78 -19.22
C GLY A 113 -19.77 -13.35 -19.60
N VAL A 114 -19.27 -12.33 -18.90
CA VAL A 114 -19.66 -10.93 -19.12
C VAL A 114 -18.46 -10.13 -19.60
N SER A 115 -18.52 -9.65 -20.84
CA SER A 115 -17.52 -8.74 -21.39
C SER A 115 -17.77 -7.30 -20.96
N ARG A 116 -16.72 -6.47 -20.97
CA ARG A 116 -16.90 -5.03 -20.77
C ARG A 116 -17.75 -4.38 -21.87
N GLN A 117 -17.68 -4.87 -23.11
CA GLN A 117 -18.51 -4.35 -24.19
C GLN A 117 -20.00 -4.54 -23.90
N LEU A 118 -20.39 -5.72 -23.39
CA LEU A 118 -21.76 -6.01 -23.03
C LEU A 118 -22.30 -5.03 -21.98
N LEU A 119 -21.50 -4.70 -20.97
CA LEU A 119 -21.89 -3.72 -19.95
C LEU A 119 -21.98 -2.28 -20.51
N ARG A 120 -21.25 -1.95 -21.58
CA ARG A 120 -21.25 -0.61 -22.19
C ARG A 120 -22.35 -0.38 -23.21
N SER A 121 -23.08 -1.42 -23.60
CA SER A 121 -24.18 -1.38 -24.56
C SER A 121 -25.51 -1.60 -23.83
N PRO A 122 -26.17 -0.56 -23.27
CA PRO A 122 -27.35 -0.73 -22.43
C PRO A 122 -28.54 -1.37 -23.17
N GLU A 123 -28.59 -1.22 -24.50
CA GLU A 123 -29.63 -1.77 -25.37
C GLU A 123 -29.47 -3.28 -25.60
N GLU A 124 -28.23 -3.77 -25.58
CA GLU A 124 -27.88 -5.19 -25.79
C GLU A 124 -27.62 -5.93 -24.47
N CYS A 125 -27.58 -5.21 -23.35
CA CYS A 125 -27.29 -5.77 -22.03
C CYS A 125 -28.53 -6.50 -21.47
N PRO A 126 -28.42 -7.81 -21.14
CA PRO A 126 -29.50 -8.56 -20.52
C PRO A 126 -30.06 -7.89 -19.27
N ASP A 127 -31.37 -8.03 -19.03
CA ASP A 127 -32.05 -7.42 -17.87
C ASP A 127 -31.39 -7.81 -16.54
N GLU A 128 -30.94 -9.05 -16.44
CA GLU A 128 -30.23 -9.59 -15.29
C GLU A 128 -28.91 -8.89 -14.99
N LEU A 129 -28.27 -8.21 -15.96
CA LEU A 129 -27.00 -7.50 -15.75
C LEU A 129 -27.18 -6.00 -15.50
N LYS A 130 -28.36 -5.44 -15.81
CA LYS A 130 -28.66 -4.00 -15.64
C LYS A 130 -28.34 -3.44 -14.25
N PRO A 131 -28.55 -4.16 -13.12
CA PRO A 131 -28.24 -3.63 -11.78
C PRO A 131 -26.77 -3.26 -11.53
N VAL A 132 -25.82 -3.81 -12.30
CA VAL A 132 -24.38 -3.52 -12.17
C VAL A 132 -23.82 -2.64 -13.29
N VAL A 133 -24.63 -2.30 -14.30
CA VAL A 133 -24.18 -1.47 -15.45
C VAL A 133 -23.68 -0.10 -14.98
N GLU A 134 -24.36 0.53 -14.04
CA GLU A 134 -23.98 1.86 -13.56
C GLU A 134 -22.69 1.85 -12.71
N LEU A 135 -22.29 0.70 -12.16
CA LEU A 135 -21.06 0.53 -11.39
C LEU A 135 -19.81 0.75 -12.25
N GLN A 136 -19.93 0.74 -13.57
CA GLN A 136 -18.84 1.19 -14.44
C GLN A 136 -18.50 2.68 -14.28
N TYR A 137 -19.42 3.47 -13.76
CA TYR A 137 -19.25 4.92 -13.54
C TYR A 137 -18.93 5.25 -12.09
N ARG A 138 -19.55 4.55 -11.12
CA ARG A 138 -19.32 4.75 -9.67
C ARG A 138 -18.18 3.88 -9.12
N GLY A 139 -17.86 2.79 -9.81
CA GLY A 139 -16.77 1.87 -9.50
C GLY A 139 -15.64 1.95 -10.52
N VAL A 140 -14.88 0.86 -10.63
CA VAL A 140 -13.76 0.72 -11.58
C VAL A 140 -13.84 -0.64 -12.26
N VAL A 141 -13.54 -0.72 -13.55
CA VAL A 141 -13.43 -2.00 -14.26
C VAL A 141 -11.96 -2.43 -14.29
N TRP A 142 -11.68 -3.65 -13.85
CA TRP A 142 -10.33 -4.22 -13.89
C TRP A 142 -10.00 -4.64 -15.32
N THR A 143 -9.35 -3.73 -16.06
CA THR A 143 -8.99 -3.92 -17.47
C THR A 143 -7.53 -3.60 -17.74
N GLN A 144 -7.04 -4.04 -18.89
CA GLN A 144 -5.76 -3.62 -19.47
C GLN A 144 -5.72 -2.09 -19.71
N LEU A 145 -4.51 -1.52 -19.89
CA LEU A 145 -4.34 -0.09 -20.23
C LEU A 145 -5.06 0.33 -21.52
N ASN A 146 -5.21 -0.58 -22.47
CA ASN A 146 -5.93 -0.37 -23.73
C ASN A 146 -7.46 -0.45 -23.57
N GLY A 147 -7.95 -0.78 -22.37
CA GLY A 147 -9.37 -0.89 -22.05
C GLY A 147 -10.02 -2.24 -22.36
N LYS A 148 -9.29 -3.23 -22.86
CA LYS A 148 -9.77 -4.60 -23.04
C LYS A 148 -9.82 -5.37 -21.72
N ASP A 149 -10.67 -6.39 -21.67
CA ASP A 149 -10.74 -7.33 -20.54
C ASP A 149 -9.39 -8.05 -20.36
N TRP A 150 -9.08 -8.42 -19.12
CA TRP A 150 -7.91 -9.26 -18.85
C TRP A 150 -8.24 -10.70 -19.24
N THR A 151 -7.53 -11.25 -20.23
CA THR A 151 -7.43 -12.72 -20.40
C THR A 151 -6.24 -13.22 -19.58
N LEU A 152 -6.19 -14.53 -19.30
CA LEU A 152 -5.05 -15.11 -18.57
C LEU A 152 -3.73 -14.89 -19.30
N GLU A 153 -3.71 -15.14 -20.61
CA GLU A 153 -2.54 -14.87 -21.47
C GLU A 153 -2.13 -13.40 -21.42
N ALA A 154 -3.08 -12.47 -21.53
CA ALA A 154 -2.78 -11.04 -21.49
C ALA A 154 -2.18 -10.64 -20.13
N PHE A 155 -2.70 -11.19 -19.03
CA PHE A 155 -2.19 -10.92 -17.70
C PHE A 155 -0.78 -11.49 -17.49
N LEU A 156 -0.49 -12.69 -17.99
CA LEU A 156 0.86 -13.26 -17.93
C LEU A 156 1.86 -12.43 -18.75
N MET A 157 1.48 -11.99 -19.96
CA MET A 157 2.39 -11.35 -20.91
C MET A 157 2.58 -9.85 -20.73
N SER A 158 1.59 -9.14 -20.18
CA SER A 158 1.63 -7.67 -20.16
C SER A 158 2.67 -7.15 -19.17
N GLU A 159 3.62 -6.34 -19.66
CA GLU A 159 4.53 -5.56 -18.81
C GLU A 159 3.79 -4.46 -18.01
N ASN A 160 2.61 -4.06 -18.50
CA ASN A 160 1.86 -2.94 -17.97
C ASN A 160 0.67 -3.40 -17.12
N GLY A 161 0.95 -3.85 -15.90
CA GLY A 161 -0.05 -4.31 -14.94
C GLY A 161 -0.32 -5.81 -14.95
N GLY A 162 0.41 -6.56 -15.78
CA GLY A 162 0.53 -8.02 -15.74
C GLY A 162 1.91 -8.46 -15.24
N LEU A 163 2.37 -9.64 -15.66
CA LEU A 163 3.61 -10.28 -15.18
C LEU A 163 4.83 -10.15 -16.11
N GLY A 164 4.63 -9.68 -17.35
CA GLY A 164 5.73 -9.50 -18.32
C GLY A 164 6.45 -10.80 -18.69
N LEU A 165 5.74 -11.94 -18.72
CA LEU A 165 6.29 -13.25 -19.07
C LEU A 165 6.25 -13.48 -20.59
N GLU A 166 7.17 -14.30 -21.08
CA GLU A 166 7.18 -14.74 -22.47
C GLU A 166 6.36 -16.03 -22.61
N LEU A 167 5.32 -16.01 -23.45
CA LEU A 167 4.38 -17.12 -23.62
C LEU A 167 4.26 -17.50 -25.11
N GLY A 168 4.21 -18.81 -25.40
CA GLY A 168 3.80 -19.36 -26.68
C GLY A 168 2.37 -18.95 -27.05
N ARG A 169 2.14 -18.56 -28.31
CA ARG A 169 0.83 -18.06 -28.79
C ARG A 169 0.03 -19.10 -29.58
N ASP A 170 0.49 -20.35 -29.56
CA ASP A 170 -0.17 -21.45 -30.24
C ASP A 170 -1.32 -22.03 -29.39
N GLN A 171 -2.29 -22.65 -30.06
CA GLN A 171 -3.49 -23.20 -29.41
C GLN A 171 -3.16 -24.33 -28.41
N LYS A 172 -2.04 -25.03 -28.59
CA LYS A 172 -1.61 -26.10 -27.68
C LYS A 172 -1.16 -25.49 -26.36
N THR A 173 -0.32 -24.46 -26.39
CA THR A 173 0.10 -23.70 -25.20
C THR A 173 -1.09 -23.09 -24.46
N ARG A 174 -2.06 -22.50 -25.18
CA ARG A 174 -3.30 -21.99 -24.55
C ARG A 174 -4.10 -23.08 -23.84
N SER A 175 -4.30 -24.22 -24.49
CA SER A 175 -5.04 -25.34 -23.92
C SER A 175 -4.37 -25.87 -22.65
N ALA A 176 -3.04 -26.00 -22.67
CA ALA A 176 -2.26 -26.44 -21.52
C ALA A 176 -2.32 -25.44 -20.36
N LEU A 177 -2.21 -24.13 -20.65
CA LEU A 177 -2.37 -23.07 -19.66
C LEU A 177 -3.73 -23.17 -18.93
N LEU A 178 -4.83 -23.29 -19.68
CA LEU A 178 -6.18 -23.40 -19.11
C LEU A 178 -6.36 -24.68 -18.30
N GLY A 179 -5.71 -25.78 -18.70
CA GLY A 179 -5.69 -27.03 -17.93
C GLY A 179 -4.88 -26.93 -16.63
N ALA A 180 -3.88 -26.04 -16.57
CA ALA A 180 -2.91 -25.94 -15.48
C ALA A 180 -3.23 -24.89 -14.41
N LEU A 181 -4.39 -24.23 -14.46
CA LEU A 181 -4.67 -23.03 -13.63
C LEU A 181 -4.59 -23.28 -12.13
N ASP A 182 -5.02 -24.45 -11.66
CA ASP A 182 -4.96 -24.81 -10.25
C ASP A 182 -3.53 -24.95 -9.74
N ALA A 183 -2.63 -25.51 -10.55
CA ALA A 183 -1.21 -25.60 -10.23
C ALA A 183 -0.52 -24.23 -10.38
N LEU A 184 -0.81 -23.52 -11.48
CA LEU A 184 -0.27 -22.20 -11.77
C LEU A 184 -0.55 -21.21 -10.64
N ALA A 185 -1.73 -21.27 -10.02
CA ALA A 185 -2.09 -20.42 -8.88
C ALA A 185 -1.03 -20.43 -7.77
N THR A 186 -0.46 -21.59 -7.47
CA THR A 186 0.55 -21.81 -6.43
C THR A 186 1.99 -21.73 -6.94
N THR A 187 2.21 -21.62 -8.25
CA THR A 187 3.55 -21.63 -8.83
C THR A 187 4.29 -20.32 -8.53
N PRO A 188 5.56 -20.40 -8.08
CA PRO A 188 6.39 -19.22 -7.89
C PRO A 188 6.63 -18.48 -9.20
N ILE A 189 6.49 -17.15 -9.20
CA ILE A 189 6.68 -16.34 -10.41
C ILE A 189 8.13 -16.46 -10.91
N SER A 190 9.09 -16.66 -10.00
CA SER A 190 10.50 -16.86 -10.34
C SER A 190 10.75 -18.07 -11.22
N THR A 191 9.97 -19.15 -11.08
CA THR A 191 10.13 -20.36 -11.91
C THR A 191 9.52 -20.19 -13.29
N LEU A 192 8.67 -19.19 -13.48
CA LEU A 192 8.03 -18.87 -14.76
C LEU A 192 8.84 -17.86 -15.59
N ARG A 193 9.91 -17.28 -15.03
CA ARG A 193 10.74 -16.26 -15.68
C ARG A 193 11.98 -16.88 -16.34
N GLY A 194 12.60 -16.10 -17.23
CA GLY A 194 13.90 -16.43 -17.83
C GLY A 194 13.85 -17.38 -19.02
N HIS A 195 12.67 -17.82 -19.44
CA HIS A 195 12.45 -18.60 -20.65
C HIS A 195 11.05 -18.36 -21.21
N LYS A 196 10.83 -18.78 -22.44
CA LYS A 196 9.53 -18.77 -23.10
C LYS A 196 8.71 -19.98 -22.65
N LEU A 197 7.56 -19.73 -22.04
CA LEU A 197 6.63 -20.75 -21.56
C LEU A 197 5.86 -21.36 -22.73
N GLU A 198 5.93 -22.68 -22.86
CA GLU A 198 5.21 -23.46 -23.88
C GLU A 198 4.32 -24.51 -23.22
N ALA A 199 3.52 -25.24 -24.01
CA ALA A 199 2.58 -26.24 -23.52
C ALA A 199 3.20 -27.23 -22.53
N GLU A 200 4.43 -27.68 -22.79
CA GLU A 200 5.14 -28.64 -21.94
C GLU A 200 5.40 -28.09 -20.53
N ASP A 201 5.63 -26.79 -20.38
CA ASP A 201 5.86 -26.18 -19.08
C ASP A 201 4.59 -26.20 -18.22
N PHE A 202 3.42 -25.95 -18.81
CA PHE A 202 2.13 -26.04 -18.12
C PHE A 202 1.73 -27.49 -17.83
N ASP A 203 2.00 -28.40 -18.76
CA ASP A 203 1.76 -29.84 -18.55
C ASP A 203 2.60 -30.36 -17.37
N ARG A 204 3.87 -29.92 -17.26
CA ARG A 204 4.74 -30.24 -16.12
C ARG A 204 4.20 -29.72 -14.78
N LEU A 205 3.49 -28.58 -14.76
CA LEU A 205 2.83 -28.10 -13.53
C LEU A 205 1.73 -29.05 -13.04
N MET A 206 1.10 -29.78 -13.95
CA MET A 206 0.00 -30.70 -13.64
C MET A 206 0.48 -32.10 -13.22
N VAL A 207 1.72 -32.46 -13.55
CA VAL A 207 2.29 -33.76 -13.18
C VAL A 207 2.74 -33.74 -11.71
N GLY A 208 1.94 -34.38 -10.84
CA GLY A 208 2.41 -34.89 -9.55
C GLY A 208 2.90 -33.85 -8.56
N ASP A 209 2.15 -32.76 -8.36
CA ASP A 209 2.44 -31.80 -7.29
C ASP A 209 1.99 -32.31 -5.91
N THR A 210 2.66 -33.36 -5.44
CA THR A 210 2.40 -33.96 -4.12
C THR A 210 2.58 -32.94 -2.99
N VAL A 211 3.47 -31.95 -3.15
CA VAL A 211 3.70 -30.92 -2.13
C VAL A 211 2.50 -30.01 -1.97
N ARG A 212 1.89 -29.54 -3.08
CA ARG A 212 0.67 -28.72 -3.03
C ARG A 212 -0.47 -29.49 -2.37
N ASP A 213 -0.65 -30.74 -2.76
CA ASP A 213 -1.72 -31.59 -2.23
C ASP A 213 -1.50 -31.89 -0.73
N LEU A 214 -0.25 -32.10 -0.32
CA LEU A 214 0.14 -32.25 1.08
C LEU A 214 -0.12 -30.98 1.90
N LEU A 215 0.27 -29.80 1.40
CA LEU A 215 0.01 -28.52 2.07
C LEU A 215 -1.50 -28.23 2.17
N ALA A 216 -2.26 -28.52 1.12
CA ALA A 216 -3.72 -28.40 1.13
C ALA A 216 -4.34 -29.32 2.19
N TRP A 217 -3.88 -30.58 2.25
CA TRP A 217 -4.37 -31.55 3.22
C TRP A 217 -4.01 -31.19 4.66
N ILE A 218 -2.79 -30.72 4.94
CA ILE A 218 -2.41 -30.23 6.28
C ILE A 218 -3.25 -29.00 6.67
N SER A 219 -3.61 -28.14 5.70
CA SER A 219 -4.44 -26.96 5.96
C SER A 219 -5.91 -27.31 6.25
N ASP A 220 -6.47 -28.33 5.61
CA ASP A 220 -7.87 -28.76 5.81
C ASP A 220 -8.04 -30.24 5.45
N ALA A 221 -7.70 -31.13 6.38
CA ALA A 221 -7.71 -32.57 6.15
C ALA A 221 -9.10 -33.13 5.82
N ALA A 222 -10.13 -32.61 6.48
CA ALA A 222 -11.51 -33.06 6.28
C ALA A 222 -12.06 -32.59 4.93
N GLY A 223 -11.91 -31.31 4.61
CA GLY A 223 -12.40 -30.74 3.36
C GLY A 223 -11.65 -31.27 2.13
N THR A 224 -10.34 -31.42 2.20
CA THR A 224 -9.56 -32.02 1.10
C THR A 224 -9.90 -33.48 0.88
N ARG A 225 -10.03 -34.28 1.95
CA ARG A 225 -10.43 -35.70 1.83
C ARG A 225 -11.82 -35.84 1.21
N GLY A 226 -12.77 -35.00 1.61
CA GLY A 226 -14.13 -34.98 1.07
C GLY A 226 -14.19 -34.51 -0.39
N GLY A 227 -13.24 -33.68 -0.82
CA GLY A 227 -13.13 -33.18 -2.19
C GLY A 227 -12.41 -34.11 -3.17
N TRP A 228 -11.65 -35.10 -2.68
CA TRP A 228 -10.91 -36.05 -3.52
C TRP A 228 -11.63 -37.39 -3.68
N ASP A 229 -11.66 -37.89 -4.91
CA ASP A 229 -12.13 -39.24 -5.18
C ASP A 229 -11.18 -40.32 -4.60
N ALA A 230 -11.62 -41.58 -4.65
CA ALA A 230 -10.86 -42.70 -4.08
C ALA A 230 -9.52 -42.94 -4.79
N ALA A 231 -9.43 -42.67 -6.09
CA ALA A 231 -8.22 -42.89 -6.87
C ALA A 231 -7.16 -41.83 -6.54
N HIS A 232 -7.56 -40.55 -6.51
CA HIS A 232 -6.71 -39.44 -6.07
C HIS A 232 -6.18 -39.64 -4.65
N TRP A 233 -7.06 -40.00 -3.71
CA TRP A 233 -6.63 -40.24 -2.33
C TRP A 233 -5.64 -41.39 -2.20
N SER A 234 -5.86 -42.48 -2.93
CA SER A 234 -4.94 -43.62 -2.94
C SER A 234 -3.57 -43.22 -3.50
N ALA A 235 -3.54 -42.48 -4.62
CA ALA A 235 -2.33 -41.97 -5.22
C ALA A 235 -1.58 -41.01 -4.28
N PHE A 236 -2.30 -40.08 -3.64
CA PHE A 236 -1.76 -39.18 -2.63
C PHE A 236 -1.12 -39.94 -1.45
N CYS A 237 -1.82 -40.94 -0.90
CA CYS A 237 -1.28 -41.75 0.20
C CYS A 237 -0.02 -42.51 -0.20
N SER A 238 0.01 -43.09 -1.41
CA SER A 238 1.21 -43.75 -1.93
C SER A 238 2.37 -42.77 -2.02
N ARG A 239 2.12 -41.59 -2.60
CA ARG A 239 3.14 -40.57 -2.79
C ARG A 239 3.65 -40.00 -1.48
N CYS A 240 2.79 -39.83 -0.47
CA CYS A 240 3.19 -39.41 0.87
C CYS A 240 4.15 -40.40 1.53
N ARG A 241 3.91 -41.71 1.37
CA ARG A 241 4.81 -42.74 1.88
C ARG A 241 6.15 -42.73 1.16
N ASP A 242 6.13 -42.63 -0.17
CA ASP A 242 7.33 -42.73 -1.00
C ASP A 242 8.22 -41.48 -0.89
N ASP A 243 7.64 -40.27 -0.91
CA ASP A 243 8.39 -39.00 -0.94
C ASP A 243 8.69 -38.43 0.45
N PHE A 244 7.77 -38.61 1.41
CA PHE A 244 7.81 -37.93 2.70
C PHE A 244 7.88 -38.89 3.89
N GLY A 245 7.84 -40.20 3.63
CA GLY A 245 7.82 -41.25 4.66
C GLY A 245 6.61 -41.16 5.58
N LEU A 246 5.52 -40.54 5.15
CA LEU A 246 4.31 -40.28 5.95
C LEU A 246 3.18 -41.18 5.45
N ASP A 247 2.47 -41.83 6.37
CA ASP A 247 1.20 -42.48 6.05
C ASP A 247 0.00 -41.60 6.50
N PRO A 248 -0.72 -40.95 5.57
CA PRO A 248 -1.84 -40.08 5.91
C PRO A 248 -3.00 -40.79 6.63
N VAL A 249 -3.13 -42.11 6.47
CA VAL A 249 -4.21 -42.91 7.08
C VAL A 249 -3.84 -43.33 8.50
N ALA A 250 -2.60 -43.77 8.72
CA ALA A 250 -2.15 -44.26 10.02
C ALA A 250 -1.71 -43.12 10.96
N GLU A 251 -1.05 -42.09 10.43
CA GLU A 251 -0.40 -41.03 11.23
C GLU A 251 -1.21 -39.72 11.29
N GLY A 252 -2.03 -39.44 10.27
CA GLY A 252 -2.93 -38.29 10.25
C GLY A 252 -2.25 -36.91 10.04
N ASP A 253 -3.07 -35.87 10.07
CA ASP A 253 -2.70 -34.48 9.74
C ASP A 253 -1.80 -33.83 10.78
N LEU A 254 -1.94 -34.20 12.06
CA LEU A 254 -1.11 -33.68 13.14
C LEU A 254 0.36 -34.08 12.99
N VAL A 255 0.65 -35.34 12.67
CA VAL A 255 2.04 -35.81 12.45
C VAL A 255 2.64 -35.12 11.22
N ALA A 256 1.83 -34.90 10.18
CA ALA A 256 2.26 -34.16 9.00
C ALA A 256 2.59 -32.69 9.32
N ALA A 257 1.77 -32.02 10.12
CA ALA A 257 2.04 -30.67 10.60
C ALA A 257 3.30 -30.61 11.48
N GLU A 258 3.53 -31.61 12.32
CA GLU A 258 4.75 -31.71 13.12
C GLU A 258 6.00 -31.80 12.22
N ARG A 259 5.99 -32.73 11.26
CA ARG A 259 7.10 -32.92 10.29
C ARG A 259 7.32 -31.67 9.43
N LEU A 260 6.25 -30.98 9.03
CA LEU A 260 6.32 -29.69 8.35
C LEU A 260 7.05 -28.64 9.20
N GLY A 261 6.73 -28.53 10.49
CA GLY A 261 7.40 -27.61 11.40
C GLY A 261 8.86 -27.97 11.70
N LEU A 262 9.19 -29.27 11.72
CA LEU A 262 10.56 -29.77 11.93
C LEU A 262 11.46 -29.60 10.70
N ARG A 263 10.87 -29.61 9.48
CA ARG A 263 11.57 -29.40 8.20
C ARG A 263 12.71 -30.39 7.91
N HIS A 264 12.61 -31.62 8.40
CA HIS A 264 13.64 -32.63 8.16
C HIS A 264 13.55 -33.23 6.74
N GLY A 265 14.69 -33.31 6.04
CA GLY A 265 14.77 -33.94 4.72
C GLY A 265 13.87 -33.26 3.69
N ALA A 266 13.02 -34.04 3.01
CA ALA A 266 12.09 -33.55 1.98
C ALA A 266 11.11 -32.48 2.51
N TRP A 267 10.84 -32.45 3.82
CA TRP A 267 9.94 -31.48 4.45
C TRP A 267 10.47 -30.04 4.41
N ALA A 268 11.78 -29.85 4.21
CA ALA A 268 12.35 -28.51 4.01
C ALA A 268 11.81 -27.84 2.73
N ASP A 269 11.60 -28.60 1.67
CA ASP A 269 11.00 -28.10 0.43
C ASP A 269 9.51 -27.79 0.61
N VAL A 270 8.78 -28.67 1.29
CA VAL A 270 7.36 -28.46 1.64
C VAL A 270 7.20 -27.16 2.42
N TRP A 271 8.08 -26.92 3.41
CA TRP A 271 8.10 -25.66 4.15
C TRP A 271 8.40 -24.47 3.25
N ARG A 272 9.43 -24.56 2.39
CA ARG A 272 9.76 -23.49 1.44
C ARG A 272 8.54 -23.09 0.60
N ARG A 273 7.84 -24.06 0.01
CA ARG A 273 6.63 -23.81 -0.78
C ARG A 273 5.48 -23.22 0.02
N PHE A 274 5.30 -23.63 1.28
CA PHE A 274 4.38 -22.96 2.19
C PHE A 274 4.76 -21.48 2.38
N THR A 275 6.03 -21.19 2.64
CA THR A 275 6.47 -19.81 2.89
C THR A 275 6.37 -18.90 1.68
N GLU A 276 6.33 -19.44 0.46
CA GLU A 276 6.12 -18.68 -0.77
C GLU A 276 4.71 -18.08 -0.81
N SER A 277 3.68 -18.84 -0.43
CA SER A 277 2.27 -18.39 -0.41
C SER A 277 1.51 -18.88 0.82
N PRO A 278 1.83 -18.39 2.03
CA PRO A 278 1.24 -18.90 3.25
C PRO A 278 -0.26 -18.64 3.37
N ALA A 279 -0.76 -17.60 2.67
CA ALA A 279 -2.17 -17.26 2.67
C ALA A 279 -3.06 -18.33 2.00
N LEU A 280 -2.49 -19.16 1.10
CA LEU A 280 -3.22 -20.26 0.45
C LEU A 280 -3.54 -21.42 1.39
N TYR A 281 -2.85 -21.48 2.52
CA TYR A 281 -2.94 -22.58 3.47
C TYR A 281 -3.27 -22.04 4.86
N PRO A 282 -4.44 -21.38 5.04
CA PRO A 282 -4.77 -20.64 6.26
C PRO A 282 -4.90 -21.52 7.50
N GLY A 283 -5.09 -22.84 7.34
CA GLY A 283 -5.18 -23.78 8.45
C GLY A 283 -3.81 -24.25 8.99
N ILE A 284 -2.73 -24.07 8.22
CA ILE A 284 -1.38 -24.51 8.64
C ILE A 284 -0.96 -23.88 9.98
N PRO A 285 -1.13 -22.57 10.24
CA PRO A 285 -0.82 -22.00 11.55
C PRO A 285 -1.56 -22.69 12.71
N ALA A 286 -2.83 -23.06 12.53
CA ALA A 286 -3.59 -23.76 13.56
C ALA A 286 -3.07 -25.20 13.73
N ALA A 287 -2.79 -25.90 12.63
CA ALA A 287 -2.23 -27.24 12.65
C ALA A 287 -0.87 -27.27 13.37
N LEU A 288 0.03 -26.33 13.06
CA LEU A 288 1.34 -26.21 13.69
C LEU A 288 1.25 -25.92 15.20
N ARG A 289 0.29 -25.10 15.65
CA ARG A 289 0.08 -24.88 17.09
C ARG A 289 -0.29 -26.16 17.84
N ARG A 290 -1.12 -27.01 17.23
CA ARG A 290 -1.55 -28.30 17.83
C ARG A 290 -0.44 -29.36 17.77
N ALA A 291 0.37 -29.32 16.71
CA ALA A 291 1.38 -30.33 16.41
C ALA A 291 2.77 -29.99 16.97
N ARG A 292 2.87 -28.98 17.84
CA ARG A 292 4.15 -28.55 18.42
C ARG A 292 4.77 -29.69 19.25
N PRO A 293 6.03 -30.09 18.99
CA PRO A 293 6.75 -31.03 19.82
C PRO A 293 6.89 -30.52 21.26
N GLY A 294 6.99 -31.45 22.22
CA GLY A 294 7.28 -31.14 23.62
C GLY A 294 8.72 -30.66 23.86
N ASP A 295 9.60 -30.80 22.88
CA ASP A 295 11.02 -30.47 23.00
C ASP A 295 11.30 -28.97 23.17
N LEU A 296 12.39 -28.68 23.90
CA LEU A 296 12.88 -27.32 24.17
C LEU A 296 13.63 -26.70 22.98
N PHE A 297 14.13 -27.50 22.04
CA PHE A 297 14.98 -27.06 20.93
C PHE A 297 14.29 -27.22 19.57
N VAL A 298 13.26 -26.42 19.35
CA VAL A 298 12.55 -26.37 18.07
C VAL A 298 13.03 -25.19 17.20
N GLN A 299 12.96 -25.33 15.88
CA GLN A 299 13.19 -24.21 14.94
C GLN A 299 12.14 -23.12 15.15
N ARG A 300 12.50 -22.05 15.85
CA ARG A 300 11.55 -21.03 16.34
C ARG A 300 10.73 -20.36 15.23
N ASP A 301 11.31 -20.20 14.05
CA ASP A 301 10.66 -19.57 12.89
C ASP A 301 9.56 -20.47 12.27
N SER A 302 9.52 -21.77 12.61
CA SER A 302 8.47 -22.71 12.19
C SER A 302 7.20 -22.65 13.03
N TRP A 303 7.24 -22.05 14.21
CA TRP A 303 6.17 -22.22 15.20
C TRP A 303 5.47 -20.89 15.51
N PRO A 304 4.17 -20.74 15.18
CA PRO A 304 3.43 -19.50 15.43
C PRO A 304 3.42 -19.06 16.89
N ASP A 305 3.36 -20.02 17.83
CA ASP A 305 3.33 -19.75 19.27
C ASP A 305 4.64 -19.16 19.79
N GLU A 306 5.78 -19.52 19.20
CA GLU A 306 7.07 -18.89 19.52
C GLU A 306 7.10 -17.42 19.08
N ASN A 307 6.54 -17.12 17.90
CA ASN A 307 6.37 -15.76 17.45
C ASN A 307 5.41 -14.96 18.34
N GLU A 308 4.30 -15.55 18.79
CA GLU A 308 3.36 -14.91 19.72
C GLU A 308 4.00 -14.61 21.09
N LYS A 309 4.79 -15.56 21.63
CA LYS A 309 5.57 -15.37 22.86
C LYS A 309 6.58 -14.22 22.70
N ASP A 310 7.26 -14.16 21.56
CA ASP A 310 8.22 -13.09 21.27
C ASP A 310 7.54 -11.73 21.05
N GLU A 311 6.36 -11.67 20.40
CA GLU A 311 5.54 -10.46 20.33
C GLU A 311 5.16 -9.99 21.74
N ALA A 312 4.70 -10.90 22.61
CA ALA A 312 4.33 -10.55 23.98
C ALA A 312 5.53 -10.08 24.82
N ARG A 313 6.70 -10.69 24.62
CA ARG A 313 7.96 -10.25 25.24
C ARG A 313 8.36 -8.87 24.76
N LEU A 314 8.35 -8.64 23.44
CA LEU A 314 8.67 -7.35 22.84
C LEU A 314 7.70 -6.26 23.30
N ARG A 315 6.40 -6.56 23.39
CA ARG A 315 5.39 -5.64 23.92
C ARG A 315 5.72 -5.17 25.32
N ARG A 316 6.03 -6.10 26.23
CA ARG A 316 6.41 -5.79 27.62
C ARG A 316 7.70 -4.96 27.67
N ALA A 317 8.70 -5.34 26.88
CA ALA A 317 9.96 -4.61 26.80
C ALA A 317 9.78 -3.17 26.29
N LEU A 318 8.97 -2.95 25.25
CA LEU A 318 8.68 -1.62 24.73
C LEU A 318 7.88 -0.76 25.73
N LYS A 319 6.88 -1.34 26.41
CA LYS A 319 6.14 -0.66 27.49
C LYS A 319 7.08 -0.26 28.63
N ALA A 320 8.05 -1.10 28.97
CA ALA A 320 9.04 -0.83 30.02
C ALA A 320 10.03 0.31 29.68
N LEU A 321 10.05 0.81 28.44
CA LEU A 321 10.82 2.01 28.10
C LEU A 321 10.18 3.30 28.63
N GLU A 322 8.93 3.23 29.09
CA GLU A 322 8.27 4.35 29.73
C GLU A 322 9.00 4.73 31.03
N GLY A 323 9.49 5.97 31.11
CA GLY A 323 10.29 6.46 32.23
C GLY A 323 11.81 6.32 32.07
N CYS A 324 12.29 5.58 31.07
CA CYS A 324 13.71 5.57 30.73
C CYS A 324 14.18 6.90 30.13
N GLY A 325 15.47 7.21 30.28
CA GLY A 325 16.08 8.34 29.57
C GLY A 325 16.24 8.04 28.07
N ALA A 326 16.24 9.08 27.22
CA ALA A 326 16.30 8.90 25.76
C ALA A 326 17.53 8.08 25.28
N ALA A 327 18.70 8.25 25.92
CA ALA A 327 19.90 7.50 25.57
C ALA A 327 19.78 5.99 25.90
N GLU A 328 19.23 5.68 27.08
CA GLU A 328 18.95 4.31 27.51
C GLU A 328 17.88 3.67 26.61
N GLY A 329 16.81 4.40 26.32
CA GLY A 329 15.75 3.97 25.41
C GLY A 329 16.29 3.63 24.02
N ARG A 330 17.19 4.46 23.46
CA ARG A 330 17.84 4.17 22.16
C ARG A 330 18.63 2.87 22.20
N ALA A 331 19.45 2.69 23.23
CA ALA A 331 20.26 1.48 23.39
C ALA A 331 19.38 0.23 23.52
N ALA A 332 18.31 0.31 24.33
CA ALA A 332 17.35 -0.77 24.51
C ALA A 332 16.65 -1.14 23.20
N VAL A 333 16.18 -0.16 22.42
CA VAL A 333 15.53 -0.41 21.12
C VAL A 333 16.48 -1.07 20.11
N ILE A 334 17.74 -0.63 20.06
CA ILE A 334 18.75 -1.25 19.18
C ILE A 334 18.99 -2.70 19.59
N GLU A 335 19.06 -2.99 20.89
CA GLU A 335 19.27 -4.35 21.38
C GLU A 335 18.04 -5.24 21.13
N LEU A 336 16.83 -4.72 21.33
CA LEU A 336 15.59 -5.40 20.96
C LEU A 336 15.57 -5.70 19.46
N ASP A 337 16.03 -4.80 18.59
CA ASP A 337 16.08 -5.05 17.15
C ASP A 337 17.09 -6.14 16.78
N LYS A 338 18.22 -6.28 17.48
CA LYS A 338 19.12 -7.42 17.26
C LYS A 338 18.44 -8.75 17.57
N GLN A 339 17.66 -8.78 18.65
CA GLN A 339 16.99 -10.00 19.12
C GLN A 339 15.77 -10.35 18.27
N HIS A 340 14.94 -9.37 17.93
CA HIS A 340 13.65 -9.59 17.25
C HIS A 340 13.68 -9.24 15.76
N GLY A 341 14.73 -8.58 15.26
CA GLY A 341 14.86 -8.17 13.86
C GLY A 341 14.75 -9.30 12.84
N PRO A 342 15.36 -10.49 13.06
CA PRO A 342 15.21 -11.62 12.15
C PRO A 342 13.75 -12.05 11.92
N ARG A 343 12.85 -11.77 12.88
CA ARG A 343 11.43 -12.15 12.83
C ARG A 343 10.67 -11.43 11.71
N ARG A 344 11.17 -10.30 11.20
CA ARG A 344 10.60 -9.63 10.02
C ARG A 344 10.71 -10.47 8.75
N GLY A 345 11.68 -11.39 8.70
CA GLY A 345 11.84 -12.35 7.60
C GLY A 345 11.06 -13.65 7.78
N TRP A 346 10.41 -13.85 8.93
CA TRP A 346 9.62 -15.06 9.17
C TRP A 346 8.32 -15.03 8.36
N VAL A 347 7.79 -16.21 8.04
CA VAL A 347 6.51 -16.36 7.35
C VAL A 347 5.36 -15.68 8.10
N TRP A 348 5.45 -15.62 9.43
CA TRP A 348 4.48 -14.95 10.30
C TRP A 348 4.37 -13.45 10.06
N ALA A 349 5.48 -12.77 9.73
CA ALA A 349 5.45 -11.36 9.38
C ALA A 349 4.65 -11.13 8.09
N ARG A 350 4.81 -12.00 7.08
CA ARG A 350 4.02 -11.97 5.84
C ARG A 350 2.54 -12.23 6.07
N MET A 351 2.21 -13.06 7.07
CA MET A 351 0.84 -13.32 7.49
C MET A 351 0.27 -12.23 8.44
N GLY A 352 1.04 -11.19 8.76
CA GLY A 352 0.61 -10.11 9.64
C GLY A 352 0.59 -10.46 11.14
N LEU A 353 1.28 -11.54 11.52
CA LEU A 353 1.32 -12.06 12.90
C LEU A 353 2.53 -11.53 13.71
N SER A 354 3.37 -10.67 13.13
CA SER A 354 4.54 -10.07 13.81
C SER A 354 4.53 -8.52 13.80
N PRO A 355 3.42 -7.84 14.17
CA PRO A 355 3.27 -6.40 14.02
C PRO A 355 4.30 -5.57 14.81
N LEU A 356 4.68 -5.98 16.02
CA LEU A 356 5.68 -5.27 16.82
C LEU A 356 7.09 -5.46 16.27
N ALA A 357 7.44 -6.64 15.74
CA ALA A 357 8.72 -6.83 15.05
C ALA A 357 8.85 -5.92 13.81
N MET A 358 7.75 -5.68 13.10
CA MET A 358 7.69 -4.71 11.99
C MET A 358 7.84 -3.28 12.51
N ALA A 359 7.10 -2.89 13.55
CA ALA A 359 7.19 -1.57 14.17
C ALA A 359 8.61 -1.28 14.71
N LEU A 360 9.26 -2.30 15.29
CA LEU A 360 10.60 -2.20 15.88
C LEU A 360 11.66 -1.80 14.87
N GLY A 361 11.55 -2.23 13.61
CA GLY A 361 12.46 -1.79 12.55
C GLY A 361 12.41 -0.27 12.34
N HIS A 362 11.22 0.32 12.45
CA HIS A 362 11.03 1.77 12.40
C HIS A 362 11.47 2.46 13.69
N LEU A 363 11.21 1.87 14.86
CA LEU A 363 11.72 2.40 16.13
C LEU A 363 13.24 2.40 16.19
N ARG A 364 13.92 1.42 15.58
CA ARG A 364 15.37 1.44 15.43
C ARG A 364 15.83 2.62 14.56
N THR A 365 15.20 2.85 13.41
CA THR A 365 15.50 4.03 12.59
C THR A 365 15.32 5.31 13.40
N LEU A 366 14.23 5.41 14.18
CA LEU A 366 13.99 6.55 15.06
C LEU A 366 15.10 6.71 16.10
N ALA A 367 15.55 5.63 16.73
CA ALA A 367 16.65 5.64 17.67
C ALA A 367 17.96 6.14 17.04
N GLU A 368 18.28 5.68 15.82
CA GLU A 368 19.46 6.10 15.07
C GLU A 368 19.38 7.59 14.69
N GLN A 369 18.23 8.07 14.20
CA GLN A 369 18.09 9.47 13.76
C GLN A 369 18.04 10.47 14.93
N THR A 370 17.50 10.06 16.08
CA THR A 370 17.41 10.91 17.29
C THR A 370 18.65 10.85 18.17
N ALA A 371 19.68 10.09 17.79
CA ALA A 371 20.94 10.02 18.51
C ALA A 371 21.72 11.34 18.46
N ALA A 372 21.61 12.07 17.35
CA ALA A 372 22.19 13.40 17.20
C ALA A 372 21.11 14.48 17.37
N PRO A 373 21.39 15.54 18.16
CA PRO A 373 20.48 16.67 18.25
C PRO A 373 20.49 17.44 16.92
N LEU A 374 19.35 18.00 16.54
CA LEU A 374 19.27 18.89 15.40
C LEU A 374 19.64 20.31 15.85
N THR A 375 20.85 20.73 15.53
CA THR A 375 21.43 22.03 15.94
C THR A 375 21.95 22.82 14.74
N GLY A 376 22.05 24.13 14.90
CA GLY A 376 22.67 25.03 13.93
C GLY A 376 22.64 26.48 14.42
N ASP A 377 23.55 27.30 13.92
CA ASP A 377 23.68 28.70 14.36
C ASP A 377 22.63 29.63 13.74
N SER A 378 21.93 29.17 12.70
CA SER A 378 20.85 29.89 12.01
C SER A 378 19.67 28.96 11.69
N PRO A 379 18.47 29.52 11.44
CA PRO A 379 17.32 28.74 10.97
C PRO A 379 17.63 27.88 9.74
N ASP A 380 18.36 28.43 8.75
CA ASP A 380 18.69 27.73 7.51
C ASP A 380 19.65 26.55 7.73
N ALA A 381 20.58 26.67 8.68
CA ALA A 381 21.46 25.56 9.06
C ALA A 381 20.67 24.41 9.68
N ILE A 382 19.70 24.72 10.55
CA ILE A 382 18.80 23.73 11.17
C ILE A 382 17.89 23.09 10.10
N ALA A 383 17.29 23.88 9.21
CA ALA A 383 16.49 23.35 8.10
C ALA A 383 17.30 22.45 7.17
N SER A 384 18.53 22.83 6.84
CA SER A 384 19.42 22.01 6.02
C SER A 384 19.68 20.64 6.66
N GLY A 385 19.91 20.61 7.98
CA GLY A 385 20.04 19.34 8.73
C GLY A 385 18.73 18.52 8.71
N TYR A 386 17.59 19.18 8.88
CA TYR A 386 16.28 18.53 8.85
C TYR A 386 15.99 17.87 7.49
N VAL A 387 16.22 18.62 6.40
CA VAL A 387 16.01 18.15 5.02
C VAL A 387 16.95 16.99 4.67
N LYS A 388 18.20 17.02 5.14
CA LYS A 388 19.18 15.96 4.87
C LYS A 388 18.86 14.66 5.61
N SER A 389 18.47 14.73 6.88
CA SER A 389 18.27 13.53 7.70
C SER A 389 17.16 13.64 8.73
N GLY A 390 16.92 14.81 9.32
CA GLY A 390 15.96 14.96 10.43
C GLY A 390 14.54 14.46 10.12
N TYR A 391 14.06 14.66 8.88
CA TYR A 391 12.73 14.16 8.47
C TYR A 391 12.57 12.64 8.59
N ARG A 392 13.66 11.88 8.62
CA ARG A 392 13.61 10.42 8.75
C ARG A 392 13.16 10.00 10.16
N ALA A 393 13.37 10.83 11.18
CA ALA A 393 12.82 10.59 12.52
C ALA A 393 11.28 10.67 12.50
N ASP A 394 10.75 11.77 11.96
CA ASP A 394 9.33 11.98 11.69
C ASP A 394 8.70 10.82 10.89
N ASP A 395 9.36 10.43 9.79
CA ASP A 395 8.92 9.33 8.93
C ASP A 395 8.80 8.01 9.71
N ALA A 396 9.82 7.70 10.51
CA ALA A 396 9.91 6.48 11.30
C ALA A 396 8.79 6.39 12.33
N VAL A 397 8.43 7.49 13.00
CA VAL A 397 7.31 7.52 13.95
C VAL A 397 6.01 7.13 13.27
N LEU A 398 5.70 7.76 12.12
CA LEU A 398 4.47 7.48 11.38
C LEU A 398 4.40 6.02 10.91
N ARG A 399 5.53 5.43 10.49
CA ARG A 399 5.58 4.02 10.06
C ARG A 399 5.47 3.03 11.22
N ALA A 400 6.11 3.33 12.35
CA ALA A 400 6.01 2.50 13.56
C ALA A 400 4.56 2.41 14.03
N LEU A 401 3.86 3.55 14.12
CA LEU A 401 2.46 3.60 14.52
C LEU A 401 1.53 2.89 13.52
N ALA A 402 1.80 2.99 12.22
CA ALA A 402 1.01 2.32 11.18
C ALA A 402 1.19 0.80 11.13
N SER A 403 2.23 0.25 11.80
CA SER A 403 2.54 -1.18 11.79
C SER A 403 1.67 -2.00 12.75
N VAL A 404 1.00 -1.35 13.69
CA VAL A 404 0.23 -1.98 14.77
C VAL A 404 -1.26 -1.64 14.68
N LYS A 405 -2.12 -2.55 15.15
CA LYS A 405 -3.58 -2.41 15.05
C LYS A 405 -4.32 -2.56 16.38
N THR A 406 -3.74 -3.31 17.32
CA THR A 406 -4.34 -3.48 18.65
C THR A 406 -3.97 -2.29 19.54
N GLU A 407 -4.86 -1.93 20.46
CA GLU A 407 -4.59 -0.86 21.43
C GLU A 407 -3.34 -1.15 22.28
N ASP A 408 -3.14 -2.42 22.61
CA ASP A 408 -2.03 -2.87 23.45
C ASP A 408 -0.67 -2.77 22.76
N ASP A 409 -0.61 -3.07 21.46
CA ASP A 409 0.56 -2.86 20.63
C ASP A 409 0.80 -1.38 20.38
N LEU A 410 -0.27 -0.60 20.16
CA LEU A 410 -0.19 0.84 19.98
C LEU A 410 0.40 1.51 21.22
N ALA A 411 -0.05 1.14 22.43
CA ALA A 411 0.50 1.65 23.68
C ALA A 411 2.00 1.32 23.83
N ALA A 412 2.42 0.10 23.45
CA ALA A 412 3.82 -0.30 23.49
C ALA A 412 4.69 0.52 22.52
N VAL A 413 4.23 0.72 21.27
CA VAL A 413 4.94 1.56 20.29
C VAL A 413 4.97 3.02 20.74
N GLN A 414 3.87 3.54 21.31
CA GLN A 414 3.81 4.89 21.85
C GLN A 414 4.81 5.12 22.99
N ALA A 415 4.98 4.16 23.90
CA ALA A 415 6.00 4.23 24.95
C ALA A 415 7.41 4.41 24.33
N GLY A 416 7.77 3.56 23.38
CA GLY A 416 9.04 3.68 22.65
C GLY A 416 9.17 5.03 21.92
N VAL A 417 8.16 5.46 21.16
CA VAL A 417 8.17 6.75 20.45
C VAL A 417 8.37 7.91 21.43
N ARG A 418 7.60 7.96 22.52
CA ARG A 418 7.68 9.07 23.49
C ARG A 418 9.06 9.16 24.13
N THR A 419 9.64 8.04 24.52
CA THR A 419 10.98 7.98 25.13
C THR A 419 12.07 8.46 24.19
N LEU A 420 11.98 8.16 22.90
CA LEU A 420 13.02 8.51 21.91
C LEU A 420 12.84 9.91 21.30
N TYR A 421 11.60 10.29 21.03
CA TYR A 421 11.29 11.37 20.09
C TYR A 421 10.85 12.67 20.77
N LEU A 422 10.16 12.60 21.92
CA LEU A 422 9.54 13.76 22.54
C LEU A 422 10.58 14.80 22.97
N GLY A 423 11.64 14.37 23.66
CA GLY A 423 12.74 15.26 24.06
C GLY A 423 13.48 15.83 22.86
N TRP A 424 13.78 15.00 21.86
CA TRP A 424 14.44 15.44 20.64
C TRP A 424 13.64 16.50 19.88
N LEU A 425 12.31 16.38 19.84
CA LEU A 425 11.42 17.39 19.26
C LEU A 425 11.43 18.71 20.05
N ASP A 426 11.34 18.65 21.38
CA ASP A 426 11.37 19.85 22.22
C ASP A 426 12.70 20.59 22.07
N ASP A 427 13.82 19.86 22.12
CA ASP A 427 15.16 20.40 21.92
C ASP A 427 15.30 21.04 20.53
N THR A 428 14.83 20.35 19.48
CA THR A 428 14.85 20.86 18.11
C THR A 428 14.05 22.16 17.98
N ALA A 429 12.87 22.22 18.59
CA ALA A 429 12.03 23.41 18.58
C ALA A 429 12.68 24.58 19.33
N ARG A 430 13.28 24.33 20.50
CA ARG A 430 14.00 25.35 21.28
C ARG A 430 15.25 25.85 20.56
N ASN A 431 16.03 24.96 19.98
CA ASN A 431 17.21 25.30 19.17
C ASN A 431 16.82 26.18 17.99
N PHE A 432 15.73 25.82 17.30
CA PHE A 432 15.19 26.61 16.22
C PHE A 432 14.77 28.01 16.68
N GLN A 433 14.00 28.11 17.78
CA GLN A 433 13.57 29.40 18.33
C GLN A 433 14.75 30.27 18.76
N ALA A 434 15.79 29.67 19.35
CA ALA A 434 17.00 30.39 19.73
C ALA A 434 17.76 30.92 18.51
N ALA A 435 17.86 30.11 17.43
CA ALA A 435 18.46 30.54 16.18
C ALA A 435 17.66 31.67 15.51
N ALA A 436 16.33 31.54 15.44
CA ALA A 436 15.44 32.53 14.85
C ALA A 436 15.44 33.89 15.58
N LYS A 437 15.69 33.90 16.90
CA LYS A 437 15.89 35.13 17.67
C LYS A 437 17.17 35.89 17.29
N LYS A 438 18.21 35.17 16.88
CA LYS A 438 19.50 35.75 16.49
C LYS A 438 19.51 36.13 15.01
N TRP A 439 18.95 35.26 14.18
CA TRP A 439 18.87 35.40 12.73
C TRP A 439 17.42 35.35 12.31
N PRO A 440 16.80 36.49 11.99
CA PRO A 440 15.39 36.52 11.62
C PRO A 440 15.15 35.68 10.36
N LEU A 441 13.95 35.10 10.28
CA LEU A 441 13.49 34.38 9.09
C LEU A 441 13.39 35.33 7.88
N PRO A 442 13.55 34.81 6.65
CA PRO A 442 13.55 35.64 5.45
C PRO A 442 12.22 36.40 5.27
N SER A 443 12.33 37.66 4.83
CA SER A 443 11.16 38.50 4.50
C SER A 443 10.55 38.09 3.16
N SER A 444 9.36 38.63 2.88
CA SER A 444 8.66 38.43 1.60
C SER A 444 9.50 38.80 0.38
N ASP A 445 10.39 39.78 0.50
CA ASP A 445 11.27 40.21 -0.58
C ASP A 445 12.32 39.16 -0.92
N VAL A 446 12.87 38.46 0.08
CA VAL A 446 13.82 37.34 -0.12
C VAL A 446 13.11 36.12 -0.70
N LEU A 447 11.85 35.90 -0.32
CA LEU A 447 11.05 34.78 -0.81
C LEU A 447 10.53 34.99 -2.24
N LYS A 448 10.52 36.24 -2.75
CA LYS A 448 10.11 36.57 -4.11
C LYS A 448 10.90 35.79 -5.16
N ASP A 449 12.21 35.71 -4.97
CA ASP A 449 13.12 35.04 -5.91
C ASP A 449 13.05 33.50 -5.80
N GLN A 450 12.35 33.00 -4.79
CA GLN A 450 12.10 31.56 -4.54
C GLN A 450 10.66 31.14 -4.92
N MET A 451 9.90 32.03 -5.57
CA MET A 451 8.57 31.71 -6.04
C MET A 451 8.61 30.74 -7.22
N VAL A 452 7.88 29.64 -7.11
CA VAL A 452 7.73 28.68 -8.19
C VAL A 452 6.73 29.25 -9.21
N ALA A 453 7.23 29.53 -10.41
CA ALA A 453 6.42 29.84 -11.58
C ALA A 453 6.04 28.55 -12.30
N ALA A 454 4.84 28.53 -12.89
CA ALA A 454 4.41 27.48 -13.80
C ALA A 454 4.30 28.06 -15.21
N GLU A 455 4.87 27.34 -16.18
CA GLU A 455 4.80 27.64 -17.60
C GLU A 455 3.44 27.22 -18.19
N PRO A 456 3.08 27.71 -19.40
CA PRO A 456 1.89 27.24 -20.11
C PRO A 456 1.89 25.71 -20.28
N GLY A 457 0.91 25.06 -19.65
CA GLY A 457 0.77 23.59 -19.66
C GLY A 457 1.15 22.92 -18.34
N GLU A 458 1.75 23.66 -17.41
CA GLU A 458 2.05 23.22 -16.04
C GLU A 458 0.94 23.64 -15.07
N CYS A 459 0.90 23.02 -13.90
CA CYS A 459 -0.07 23.34 -12.85
C CYS A 459 0.62 23.38 -11.49
N LEU A 460 0.36 24.46 -10.74
CA LEU A 460 0.75 24.58 -9.35
C LEU A 460 -0.33 23.96 -8.47
N LEU A 461 0.06 22.93 -7.71
CA LEU A 461 -0.82 22.33 -6.70
C LEU A 461 -0.35 22.72 -5.30
N PHE A 462 -1.27 23.33 -4.55
CA PHE A 462 -1.13 23.49 -3.12
C PHE A 462 -1.72 22.27 -2.41
N VAL A 463 -0.93 21.60 -1.58
CA VAL A 463 -1.36 20.47 -0.76
C VAL A 463 -1.34 20.90 0.71
N ASP A 464 -2.52 20.93 1.32
CA ASP A 464 -2.65 21.35 2.72
C ASP A 464 -2.04 20.31 3.65
N GLY A 465 -1.24 20.77 4.63
CA GLY A 465 -0.60 19.91 5.63
C GLY A 465 0.41 18.89 5.09
N LEU A 466 0.98 19.11 3.91
CA LEU A 466 2.00 18.22 3.36
C LEU A 466 3.34 18.38 4.10
N ARG A 467 3.54 17.59 5.17
CA ARG A 467 4.81 17.53 5.90
C ARG A 467 5.97 17.09 5.00
N PHE A 468 7.19 17.41 5.38
CA PHE A 468 8.38 17.11 4.57
C PHE A 468 8.70 15.61 4.49
N ASP A 469 8.64 14.88 5.62
CA ASP A 469 8.83 13.41 5.68
C ASP A 469 7.86 12.68 4.75
N VAL A 470 6.64 13.18 4.76
CA VAL A 470 5.54 12.83 3.89
C VAL A 470 5.92 13.14 2.43
N ALA A 471 6.30 14.37 2.08
CA ALA A 471 6.74 14.72 0.72
C ALA A 471 7.88 13.83 0.19
N GLN A 472 8.83 13.44 1.04
CA GLN A 472 9.91 12.52 0.67
C GLN A 472 9.39 11.12 0.30
N ARG A 473 8.33 10.60 0.94
CA ARG A 473 7.65 9.37 0.48
C ARG A 473 7.03 9.54 -0.89
N LEU A 474 6.46 10.71 -1.17
CA LEU A 474 5.84 10.99 -2.46
C LEU A 474 6.89 11.03 -3.56
N LEU A 475 8.02 11.68 -3.31
CA LEU A 475 9.17 11.73 -4.20
C LEU A 475 9.68 10.31 -4.51
N ALA A 476 9.94 9.51 -3.48
CA ALA A 476 10.39 8.12 -3.65
C ALA A 476 9.42 7.30 -4.51
N ARG A 477 8.10 7.42 -4.28
CA ARG A 477 7.07 6.78 -5.12
C ARG A 477 7.03 7.31 -6.55
N GLY A 478 7.44 8.56 -6.77
CA GLY A 478 7.61 9.14 -8.09
C GLY A 478 8.75 8.47 -8.84
N HIS A 479 9.92 8.37 -8.19
CA HIS A 479 11.11 7.72 -8.75
C HIS A 479 10.90 6.22 -8.99
N GLU A 480 10.24 5.50 -8.07
CA GLU A 480 9.82 4.10 -8.26
C GLU A 480 8.99 3.92 -9.54
N ARG A 481 8.24 4.95 -9.94
CA ARG A 481 7.44 4.96 -11.18
C ARG A 481 8.18 5.57 -12.37
N GLN A 482 9.48 5.79 -12.26
CA GLN A 482 10.32 6.40 -13.29
C GLN A 482 9.84 7.80 -13.72
N LEU A 483 9.23 8.53 -12.79
CA LEU A 483 8.84 9.92 -12.99
C LEU A 483 10.02 10.82 -12.66
N ASP A 484 10.24 11.85 -13.50
CA ASP A 484 11.24 12.88 -13.26
C ASP A 484 10.73 13.84 -12.18
N ALA A 485 11.10 13.57 -10.93
CA ALA A 485 10.63 14.26 -9.75
C ALA A 485 11.82 14.85 -8.98
N THR A 486 11.71 16.13 -8.58
CA THR A 486 12.73 16.84 -7.82
C THR A 486 12.14 17.43 -6.53
N GLU A 487 12.97 17.50 -5.50
CA GLU A 487 12.65 18.18 -4.24
C GLU A 487 13.31 19.56 -4.13
N GLY A 488 12.68 20.43 -3.33
CA GLY A 488 13.23 21.71 -2.87
C GLY A 488 12.71 22.02 -1.47
N TYR A 489 12.98 23.18 -0.89
CA TYR A 489 12.22 23.62 0.28
C TYR A 489 12.24 25.13 0.37
N ARG A 490 11.27 25.68 1.09
CA ARG A 490 11.22 27.09 1.48
C ARG A 490 10.50 27.21 2.82
N TRP A 491 10.73 28.32 3.49
CA TRP A 491 10.04 28.64 4.72
C TRP A 491 8.54 28.85 4.48
N ALA A 492 7.73 28.32 5.39
CA ALA A 492 6.29 28.58 5.40
C ALA A 492 6.03 29.97 6.02
N ALA A 493 4.91 30.60 5.63
CA ALA A 493 4.44 31.80 6.31
C ALA A 493 4.11 31.50 7.78
N LEU A 494 4.27 32.51 8.65
CA LEU A 494 3.99 32.40 10.08
C LEU A 494 2.75 33.23 10.45
N PRO A 495 1.83 32.69 11.29
CA PRO A 495 1.78 31.29 11.75
C PRO A 495 1.53 30.33 10.58
N SER A 496 1.93 29.06 10.68
CA SER A 496 1.83 28.07 9.58
C SER A 496 0.45 27.44 9.44
N VAL A 497 -0.59 28.28 9.39
CA VAL A 497 -1.98 27.89 9.16
C VAL A 497 -2.37 28.07 7.70
N THR A 498 -3.40 27.37 7.22
CA THR A 498 -3.84 27.44 5.82
C THR A 498 -4.18 28.87 5.38
N ALA A 499 -4.73 29.69 6.28
CA ALA A 499 -5.14 31.07 5.99
C ALA A 499 -3.97 31.99 5.59
N THR A 500 -2.78 31.79 6.16
CA THR A 500 -1.54 32.55 5.88
C THR A 500 -0.69 31.87 4.82
N ALA A 501 -0.49 30.56 4.93
CA ALA A 501 0.43 29.80 4.10
C ALA A 501 -0.04 29.71 2.66
N LYS A 502 -1.34 29.52 2.42
CA LYS A 502 -1.88 29.39 1.07
C LYS A 502 -1.71 30.67 0.24
N PRO A 503 -2.09 31.88 0.72
CA PRO A 503 -1.81 33.12 -0.02
C PRO A 503 -0.32 33.32 -0.33
N ALA A 504 0.56 33.02 0.64
CA ALA A 504 2.01 33.24 0.54
C ALA A 504 2.73 32.38 -0.51
N VAL A 505 2.08 31.35 -1.04
CA VAL A 505 2.66 30.44 -2.04
C VAL A 505 1.96 30.46 -3.40
N THR A 506 1.01 31.37 -3.57
CA THR A 506 0.27 31.53 -4.84
C THR A 506 0.97 32.51 -5.78
N PRO A 507 0.64 32.53 -7.08
CA PRO A 507 1.12 33.58 -8.01
C PRO A 507 0.79 35.02 -7.58
N ALA A 508 -0.16 35.20 -6.65
CA ALA A 508 -0.53 36.48 -6.08
C ALA A 508 0.20 36.82 -4.77
N ALA A 509 1.15 36.00 -4.31
CA ALA A 509 1.81 36.16 -3.00
C ALA A 509 2.45 37.54 -2.82
N MET A 510 2.99 38.16 -3.87
CA MET A 510 3.59 39.49 -3.79
C MET A 510 2.59 40.63 -3.55
N MET A 511 1.29 40.36 -3.63
CA MET A 511 0.23 41.31 -3.29
C MET A 511 -0.21 41.16 -1.83
N VAL A 512 0.26 40.11 -1.15
CA VAL A 512 -0.12 39.77 0.22
C VAL A 512 0.87 40.43 1.18
N LEU A 513 0.34 41.19 2.14
CA LEU A 513 1.10 41.81 3.21
C LEU A 513 0.83 41.08 4.53
N GLY A 514 1.91 40.81 5.26
CA GLY A 514 1.84 40.39 6.65
C GLY A 514 1.53 41.59 7.53
N GLU A 515 0.52 41.45 8.39
CA GLU A 515 0.14 42.42 9.42
C GLU A 515 -0.10 41.72 10.74
N GLU A 516 -0.43 42.48 11.78
CA GLU A 516 -0.86 41.93 13.06
C GLU A 516 -2.04 40.97 12.82
N ALA A 517 -1.89 39.75 13.34
CA ALA A 517 -2.83 38.68 13.05
C ALA A 517 -4.18 38.94 13.72
N GLY A 518 -5.24 39.10 12.92
CA GLY A 518 -6.62 39.06 13.41
C GLY A 518 -7.05 37.65 13.84
N GLU A 519 -8.29 37.50 14.30
CA GLU A 519 -8.88 36.25 14.83
C GLU A 519 -8.67 35.01 13.92
N TYR A 520 -8.65 35.22 12.60
CA TYR A 520 -8.50 34.15 11.60
C TYR A 520 -7.11 34.07 10.96
N PHE A 521 -6.13 34.85 11.46
CA PHE A 521 -4.78 34.94 10.91
C PHE A 521 -4.75 35.30 9.40
N CYS A 522 -5.81 35.89 8.85
CA CYS A 522 -5.85 36.23 7.44
C CYS A 522 -4.93 37.42 7.15
N PRO A 523 -3.97 37.30 6.22
CA PRO A 523 -3.17 38.45 5.80
C PRO A 523 -4.04 39.41 4.95
N VAL A 524 -3.49 40.55 4.55
CA VAL A 524 -4.21 41.53 3.71
C VAL A 524 -3.63 41.61 2.30
N ILE A 525 -4.46 42.00 1.32
CA ILE A 525 -3.99 42.39 -0.03
C ILE A 525 -3.64 43.87 0.00
N ASN A 526 -2.55 44.29 -0.66
CA ASN A 526 -2.07 45.68 -0.59
C ASN A 526 -3.06 46.71 -1.18
N GLU A 527 -3.82 46.37 -2.23
CA GLU A 527 -4.71 47.31 -2.93
C GLU A 527 -6.00 46.66 -3.48
N PRO A 528 -7.20 47.02 -2.97
CA PRO A 528 -7.45 47.78 -1.74
C PRO A 528 -7.09 46.95 -0.49
N ARG A 529 -6.59 47.63 0.56
CA ARG A 529 -6.15 47.01 1.82
C ARG A 529 -7.30 46.27 2.53
N ARG A 530 -7.39 44.96 2.28
CA ARG A 530 -8.51 44.12 2.77
C ARG A 530 -8.01 42.73 3.14
N PRO A 531 -8.64 42.06 4.12
CA PRO A 531 -8.34 40.67 4.44
C PRO A 531 -8.46 39.77 3.21
N VAL A 532 -7.50 38.88 3.04
CA VAL A 532 -7.51 37.85 2.02
C VAL A 532 -8.66 36.90 2.29
N THR A 533 -9.58 36.81 1.32
CA THR A 533 -10.62 35.77 1.27
C THR A 533 -10.34 34.85 0.08
N ALA A 534 -11.00 33.69 0.05
CA ALA A 534 -10.86 32.75 -1.07
C ALA A 534 -11.23 33.38 -2.43
N GLU A 535 -12.23 34.26 -2.44
CA GLU A 535 -12.66 34.99 -3.63
C GLU A 535 -11.60 35.99 -4.09
N ARG A 536 -11.15 36.89 -3.21
CA ARG A 536 -10.13 37.90 -3.53
C ARG A 536 -8.80 37.29 -3.96
N LEU A 537 -8.41 36.18 -3.34
CA LEU A 537 -7.21 35.46 -3.73
C LEU A 537 -7.34 34.88 -5.15
N ARG A 538 -8.51 34.36 -5.53
CA ARG A 538 -8.74 33.85 -6.90
C ARG A 538 -8.72 34.99 -7.92
N GLU A 539 -9.33 36.13 -7.60
CA GLU A 539 -9.28 37.32 -8.44
C GLU A 539 -7.84 37.80 -8.65
N ALA A 540 -7.05 37.88 -7.57
CA ALA A 540 -5.65 38.27 -7.62
C ALA A 540 -4.79 37.29 -8.45
N ILE A 541 -5.02 35.98 -8.33
CA ILE A 541 -4.36 34.95 -9.15
C ILE A 541 -4.77 35.07 -10.62
N ALA A 542 -6.05 35.29 -10.90
CA ALA A 542 -6.57 35.47 -12.25
C ALA A 542 -5.99 36.73 -12.92
N GLY A 543 -5.84 37.82 -12.17
CA GLY A 543 -5.18 39.05 -12.61
C GLY A 543 -3.71 38.86 -13.00
N ARG A 544 -3.05 37.81 -12.50
CA ARG A 544 -1.68 37.41 -12.88
C ARG A 544 -1.64 36.47 -14.10
N GLY A 545 -2.76 36.29 -14.81
CA GLY A 545 -2.85 35.43 -16.00
C GLY A 545 -2.91 33.93 -15.70
N THR A 546 -2.99 33.53 -14.42
CA THR A 546 -3.10 32.12 -14.04
C THR A 546 -4.57 31.72 -13.91
N ARG A 547 -4.96 30.64 -14.60
CA ARG A 547 -6.34 30.12 -14.48
C ARG A 547 -6.48 29.25 -13.24
N PHE A 548 -7.44 29.59 -12.39
CA PHE A 548 -7.84 28.75 -11.27
C PHE A 548 -8.81 27.66 -11.75
N TYR A 549 -8.56 26.41 -11.35
CA TYR A 549 -9.47 25.30 -11.64
C TYR A 549 -10.25 24.91 -10.37
N THR A 550 -11.57 25.08 -10.41
CA THR A 550 -12.49 24.53 -9.40
C THR A 550 -12.81 23.07 -9.75
N GLY A 551 -12.35 22.13 -8.92
CA GLY A 551 -12.53 20.69 -9.13
C GLY A 551 -11.51 20.11 -10.11
N TRP A 552 -10.65 19.21 -9.60
CA TRP A 552 -9.51 18.61 -10.32
C TRP A 552 -9.91 18.00 -11.67
N MET A 553 -11.12 17.43 -11.76
CA MET A 553 -11.68 16.87 -13.00
C MET A 553 -11.92 17.86 -14.15
N ARG A 554 -12.17 19.15 -13.90
CA ARG A 554 -12.35 20.13 -15.00
C ARG A 554 -11.00 20.54 -15.61
N ALA A 555 -9.93 20.57 -14.82
CA ALA A 555 -8.57 20.84 -15.28
C ALA A 555 -8.05 19.75 -16.22
N CYS A 556 -8.15 18.47 -15.80
CA CYS A 556 -7.72 17.34 -16.63
C CYS A 556 -8.53 17.17 -17.92
N ARG A 557 -9.84 17.46 -17.91
CA ARG A 557 -10.68 17.44 -19.13
C ARG A 557 -10.33 18.56 -20.11
N SER A 558 -9.99 19.74 -19.60
CA SER A 558 -9.55 20.89 -20.43
C SER A 558 -8.18 20.66 -21.07
N ALA A 559 -7.25 20.02 -20.35
CA ALA A 559 -5.94 19.64 -20.87
C ALA A 559 -6.05 18.54 -21.94
N ARG A 560 -6.90 17.51 -21.72
CA ARG A 560 -7.17 16.45 -22.71
C ARG A 560 -7.75 16.96 -24.03
N LYS A 561 -8.63 17.97 -23.99
CA LYS A 561 -9.23 18.56 -25.21
C LYS A 561 -8.24 19.37 -26.05
N ARG A 562 -7.06 19.75 -25.51
CA ARG A 562 -6.06 20.59 -26.18
C ARG A 562 -4.80 19.83 -26.61
N GLY A 563 -4.84 18.51 -26.66
CA GLY A 563 -3.74 17.69 -27.21
C GLY A 563 -2.45 17.67 -26.38
N HIS A 564 -2.46 18.14 -25.14
CA HIS A 564 -1.30 18.08 -24.24
C HIS A 564 -1.40 16.83 -23.36
N GLY A 565 -0.33 16.04 -23.35
CA GLY A 565 -0.30 14.62 -22.98
C GLY A 565 -0.68 14.27 -21.53
N ARG A 566 -0.96 12.98 -21.36
CA ARG A 566 -1.16 12.27 -20.08
C ARG A 566 0.12 12.36 -19.23
N SER A 567 0.10 13.10 -18.12
CA SER A 567 1.15 12.94 -17.10
C SER A 567 0.66 13.31 -15.69
N MET A 568 -0.15 14.36 -15.54
CA MET A 568 -0.34 14.97 -14.22
C MET A 568 -1.38 14.31 -13.28
N ALA A 569 -2.30 13.50 -13.83
CA ALA A 569 -3.50 13.03 -13.11
C ALA A 569 -3.27 11.81 -12.19
N SER A 570 -2.08 11.22 -12.18
CA SER A 570 -1.80 10.00 -11.40
C SER A 570 -0.91 10.23 -10.17
N LEU A 571 -0.49 11.48 -9.93
CA LEU A 571 0.72 11.75 -9.16
C LEU A 571 0.54 12.09 -7.68
N ILE A 572 -0.61 12.59 -7.21
CA ILE A 572 -0.69 13.14 -5.85
C ILE A 572 -1.74 12.37 -5.05
N ARG A 573 -1.28 11.34 -4.33
CA ARG A 573 -2.05 10.50 -3.42
C ARG A 573 -1.49 10.68 -2.00
N TRP A 574 -2.20 11.42 -1.15
CA TRP A 574 -2.02 11.47 0.29
C TRP A 574 -3.26 10.94 1.02
N ASP A 575 -3.00 10.10 2.01
CA ASP A 575 -3.99 9.48 2.90
C ASP A 575 -4.19 10.41 4.10
N THR A 576 -5.35 11.06 4.19
CA THR A 576 -5.75 11.88 5.36
C THR A 576 -6.45 11.00 6.38
N SER A 577 -5.76 9.95 6.86
CA SER A 577 -6.17 9.18 8.03
C SER A 577 -5.69 9.88 9.32
N CYS A 578 -6.21 11.08 9.59
CA CYS A 578 -6.14 11.74 10.89
C CYS A 578 -7.24 12.81 10.98
N LYS A 579 -8.51 12.38 10.89
CA LYS A 579 -9.61 13.17 11.44
C LYS A 579 -10.04 12.54 12.76
N GLY A 580 -9.19 12.72 13.77
CA GLY A 580 -9.60 12.61 15.16
C GLY A 580 -10.37 13.86 15.53
N SER A 581 -11.58 13.68 16.04
CA SER A 581 -12.36 14.73 16.70
C SER A 581 -11.54 15.29 17.87
N TRP A 582 -10.92 16.46 17.68
CA TRP A 582 -10.41 17.25 18.79
C TRP A 582 -11.60 17.96 19.42
N ARG A 583 -12.21 17.34 20.43
CA ARG A 583 -13.00 18.10 21.42
C ARG A 583 -12.02 18.93 22.23
N ALA A 584 -12.25 20.24 22.24
CA ALA A 584 -11.48 21.22 22.98
C ALA A 584 -11.45 20.86 24.47
N GLY A 585 -10.23 20.80 25.01
CA GLY A 585 -10.02 20.58 26.43
C GLY A 585 -8.58 20.14 26.70
N LEU A 586 -7.63 21.06 26.53
CA LEU A 586 -6.41 21.21 27.34
C LEU A 586 -5.51 22.28 26.70
N THR A 587 -5.13 23.24 27.53
CA THR A 587 -4.34 24.43 27.24
C THR A 587 -2.87 24.10 26.96
N SER A 588 -2.29 24.85 26.01
CA SER A 588 -0.87 25.04 25.72
C SER A 588 0.02 23.79 25.56
N SER A 589 0.22 23.37 24.30
CA SER A 589 1.48 22.76 23.88
C SER A 589 1.71 23.03 22.39
N SER A 590 2.76 23.80 22.10
CA SER A 590 3.21 24.27 20.80
C SER A 590 3.86 23.16 19.96
N THR A 591 3.24 22.80 18.84
CA THR A 591 3.87 22.03 17.76
C THR A 591 3.80 22.84 16.47
N TRP A 592 4.93 23.37 16.03
CA TRP A 592 5.05 24.22 14.84
C TRP A 592 5.28 23.35 13.61
N CYS A 593 4.35 23.40 12.65
CA CYS A 593 4.44 22.63 11.41
C CYS A 593 5.19 23.45 10.34
N TRP A 594 6.23 22.87 9.74
CA TRP A 594 7.01 23.49 8.66
C TRP A 594 6.55 23.00 7.27
N THR A 595 6.74 23.88 6.29
CA THR A 595 6.76 23.68 4.82
C THR A 595 5.47 23.97 4.04
N ALA A 596 5.61 24.79 2.99
CA ALA A 596 4.64 24.95 1.90
C ALA A 596 5.36 24.75 0.56
N PHE A 597 5.06 23.65 -0.13
CA PHE A 597 5.71 23.26 -1.39
C PHE A 597 4.91 23.71 -2.62
N CYS A 598 5.62 24.06 -3.69
CA CYS A 598 5.10 24.10 -5.06
C CYS A 598 5.99 23.17 -5.91
N THR A 599 5.40 22.21 -6.60
CA THR A 599 6.09 21.34 -7.58
C THR A 599 5.86 21.87 -8.99
N CYS A 600 6.92 22.00 -9.78
CA CYS A 600 6.88 22.32 -11.21
C CYS A 600 7.47 21.13 -12.00
N TRP A 601 6.81 20.70 -13.08
CA TRP A 601 7.17 19.46 -13.81
C TRP A 601 7.48 19.78 -15.27
N ARG A 602 8.76 19.68 -15.67
CA ARG A 602 9.21 19.86 -17.06
C ARG A 602 9.28 18.54 -17.81
N ARG A 603 9.13 18.61 -19.14
CA ARG A 603 9.38 17.49 -20.07
C ARG A 603 10.37 17.96 -21.12
N ASP A 604 11.64 17.60 -21.00
CA ASP A 604 12.64 17.91 -22.02
C ASP A 604 12.52 16.91 -23.18
N GLY A 605 12.17 17.45 -24.35
CA GLY A 605 12.28 16.76 -25.63
C GLY A 605 13.64 17.08 -26.24
N ALA A 606 14.53 16.09 -26.28
CA ALA A 606 15.82 16.19 -26.94
C ALA A 606 15.68 16.61 -28.42
N ARG A 607 16.44 17.63 -28.83
CA ARG A 607 16.91 17.77 -30.21
C ARG A 607 18.42 17.90 -30.21
N CYS A 608 19.07 16.90 -30.78
CA CYS A 608 20.46 16.94 -31.18
C CYS A 608 20.72 18.15 -32.09
N GLY A 609 21.75 18.92 -31.78
CA GLY A 609 22.31 19.96 -32.63
C GLY A 609 23.80 20.10 -32.35
N TRP A 610 24.62 19.53 -33.22
CA TRP A 610 26.06 19.81 -33.26
C TRP A 610 26.30 21.28 -33.64
N SER A 611 27.12 22.01 -32.89
CA SER A 611 27.93 23.09 -33.45
C SER A 611 29.22 23.30 -32.66
N ARG A 612 30.29 23.43 -33.43
CA ARG A 612 31.71 23.45 -33.06
C ARG A 612 32.10 24.62 -32.16
N THR A 613 33.10 24.32 -31.34
CA THR A 613 34.09 25.19 -30.70
C THR A 613 34.62 26.34 -31.55
N THR A 614 34.65 27.54 -30.93
CA THR A 614 35.64 28.64 -30.98
C THR A 614 35.27 29.52 -29.77
N GLY A 615 36.07 29.81 -28.74
CA GLY A 615 37.49 30.12 -28.67
C GLY A 615 37.65 31.64 -28.48
N GLY A 616 38.07 32.10 -27.29
CA GLY A 616 38.71 33.41 -27.13
C GLY A 616 38.20 34.33 -26.01
N CYS A 617 39.08 34.49 -25.00
CA CYS A 617 39.18 35.50 -23.92
C CYS A 617 38.18 35.44 -22.76
#